data_AF-A0A368VGH0-F1
#
_entry.id   AF-A0A368VGH0-F1
#
_cell.length_a   1.000
_cell.length_b   1.000
_cell.length_c   1.000
_cell.angle_alpha   90.00
_cell.angle_beta   90.00
_cell.angle_gamma   90.00
#
_symmetry.space_group_name_H-M   'P 1'
#
loop_
_entity.id
_entity.type
_entity.pdbx_description
1 polymer ?
#
loop_
_entity_poly.entity_id
_entity_poly.type
_entity_poly.pdbx_seq_one_letter_code
_entity_poly.pdbx_strand_id
1 'polypeptide(L)'
;MRSDQGDWRVRAACRDESPDRLFVRGAEQRKARMVCFGCQVRTECLAEALDKGIEFGVWGGMTERERRALLRRRPGVRNWRALLEAARRESVRPDGYRVG
;
A
#
# COMPACT_ATOMS: atom_id res chain seq x y z
N MET A 1 -21.09 8.00 13.94
CA MET A 1 -20.32 8.77 12.94
C MET A 1 -18.92 8.17 12.91
N ARG A 2 -18.50 7.55 11.79
CA ARG A 2 -17.24 6.79 11.74
C ARG A 2 -16.06 7.75 11.64
N SER A 3 -15.20 7.65 12.65
CA SER A 3 -14.02 8.40 13.00
C SER A 3 -13.24 9.06 11.86
N ASP A 4 -13.02 10.36 12.09
CA ASP A 4 -11.96 11.25 11.62
C ASP A 4 -10.55 10.66 11.86
N GLN A 5 -10.21 9.55 11.21
CA GLN A 5 -8.81 9.15 11.04
C GLN A 5 -8.28 9.83 9.78
N GLY A 6 -7.86 11.10 9.95
CA GLY A 6 -7.15 11.96 9.00
C GLY A 6 -6.98 11.36 7.61
N ASP A 7 -7.84 11.80 6.68
CA ASP A 7 -8.08 11.16 5.39
C ASP A 7 -6.79 11.04 4.57
N TRP A 8 -6.06 9.95 4.77
CA TRP A 8 -4.80 9.70 4.08
C TRP A 8 -5.00 9.71 2.56
N ARG A 9 -6.23 9.46 2.08
CA ARG A 9 -6.57 9.55 0.65
C ARG A 9 -6.42 10.97 0.12
N VAL A 10 -6.68 12.02 0.92
CA VAL A 10 -6.44 13.40 0.48
C VAL A 10 -4.96 13.70 0.28
N ARG A 11 -4.07 12.93 0.90
CA ARG A 11 -2.62 13.06 0.78
C ARG A 11 -2.01 12.08 -0.25
N ALA A 12 -2.84 11.31 -0.94
CA ALA A 12 -2.39 10.34 -1.94
C ALA A 12 -1.93 11.05 -3.21
N ALA A 13 -0.72 10.73 -3.68
CA ALA A 13 -0.18 11.29 -4.92
C ALA A 13 -1.03 10.94 -6.15
N CYS A 14 -1.72 9.79 -6.13
CA CYS A 14 -2.60 9.35 -7.20
C CYS A 14 -4.01 9.96 -7.14
N ARG A 15 -4.32 10.83 -6.18
CA ARG A 15 -5.67 11.38 -6.00
C ARG A 15 -6.15 12.15 -7.23
N ASP A 16 -5.26 12.90 -7.85
CA ASP A 16 -5.56 13.78 -8.98
C ASP A 16 -5.31 13.10 -10.34
N GLU A 17 -4.96 11.81 -10.33
CA GLU A 17 -4.78 10.98 -11.53
C GLU A 17 -6.10 10.38 -12.00
N SER A 18 -6.22 10.15 -13.31
CA SER A 18 -7.44 9.59 -13.89
C SER A 18 -7.70 8.15 -13.41
N PRO A 19 -8.95 7.78 -13.04
CA PRO A 19 -9.29 6.42 -12.63
C PRO A 19 -8.88 5.35 -13.65
N ASP A 20 -9.01 5.65 -14.94
CA ASP A 20 -8.64 4.74 -16.04
C ASP A 20 -7.16 4.38 -16.05
N ARG A 21 -6.29 5.22 -15.47
CA ARG A 21 -4.85 4.94 -15.31
C ARG A 21 -4.53 4.12 -14.08
N LEU A 22 -5.39 4.15 -13.06
CA LEU A 22 -5.16 3.50 -11.76
C LEU A 22 -5.84 2.13 -11.65
N PHE A 23 -7.00 1.97 -12.29
CA PHE A 23 -7.82 0.75 -12.25
C PHE A 23 -7.63 -0.13 -13.48
N VAL A 24 -6.39 -0.22 -13.95
CA VAL A 24 -6.00 -1.09 -15.06
C VAL A 24 -5.83 -2.56 -14.63
N ARG A 25 -5.85 -3.48 -15.60
CA ARG A 25 -5.66 -4.92 -15.39
C ARG A 25 -4.36 -5.42 -16.02
N GLY A 26 -3.88 -6.58 -15.56
CA GLY A 26 -2.76 -7.27 -16.18
C GLY A 26 -1.45 -6.47 -16.16
N ALA A 27 -0.74 -6.44 -17.29
CA ALA A 27 0.58 -5.82 -17.40
C ALA A 27 0.58 -4.31 -17.11
N GLU A 28 -0.54 -3.62 -17.41
CA GLU A 28 -0.65 -2.17 -17.23
C GLU A 28 -0.64 -1.76 -15.75
N GLN A 29 -0.94 -2.67 -14.82
CA GLN A 29 -0.80 -2.41 -13.38
C GLN A 29 0.65 -2.07 -12.98
N ARG A 30 1.64 -2.55 -13.75
CA ARG A 30 3.05 -2.20 -13.51
C ARG A 30 3.32 -0.73 -13.77
N LYS A 31 2.66 -0.13 -14.77
CA LYS A 31 2.79 1.30 -15.07
C LYS A 31 2.06 2.13 -14.01
N ALA A 32 0.84 1.73 -13.64
CA ALA A 32 0.07 2.40 -12.59
C ALA A 32 0.79 2.39 -11.22
N ARG A 33 1.51 1.32 -10.90
CA ARG A 33 2.36 1.21 -9.69
C ARG A 33 3.41 2.31 -9.61
N MET A 34 3.88 2.86 -10.73
CA MET A 34 4.91 3.89 -10.72
C MET A 34 4.50 5.13 -9.94
N VAL A 35 3.23 5.54 -10.08
CA VAL A 35 2.63 6.68 -9.35
C VAL A 35 2.73 6.47 -7.83
N CYS A 36 2.67 5.22 -7.37
CA CYS A 36 2.73 4.93 -5.96
C CYS A 36 4.13 5.12 -5.36
N PHE A 37 5.24 5.07 -6.11
CA PHE A 37 6.58 4.99 -5.50
C PHE A 37 6.96 6.21 -4.65
N GLY A 38 6.56 7.41 -5.06
CA GLY A 38 6.78 8.66 -4.33
C GLY A 38 5.66 9.05 -3.36
N CYS A 39 4.63 8.22 -3.21
CA CYS A 39 3.47 8.58 -2.40
C CYS A 39 3.78 8.43 -0.89
N GLN A 40 3.50 9.47 -0.11
CA GLN A 40 3.74 9.48 1.35
C GLN A 40 2.80 8.55 2.14
N VAL A 41 1.62 8.24 1.59
CA VAL A 41 0.57 7.43 2.25
C VAL A 41 0.51 5.98 1.75
N ARG A 42 1.61 5.46 1.18
CA ARG A 42 1.65 4.09 0.65
C ARG A 42 1.33 3.04 1.70
N THR A 43 1.83 3.25 2.92
CA THR A 43 1.66 2.33 4.04
C THR A 43 0.19 2.20 4.40
N GLU A 44 -0.48 3.35 4.57
CA GLU A 44 -1.89 3.46 4.90
C GLU A 44 -2.76 2.90 3.77
N CYS A 45 -2.42 3.21 2.52
CA CYS A 45 -3.11 2.72 1.33
C CYS A 45 -3.04 1.19 1.20
N LEU A 46 -1.85 0.61 1.36
CA LEU A 46 -1.66 -0.83 1.27
C LEU A 46 -2.30 -1.57 2.45
N ALA A 47 -2.16 -1.04 3.66
CA ALA A 47 -2.75 -1.63 4.86
C ALA A 47 -4.26 -1.76 4.69
N GLU A 48 -4.92 -0.70 4.24
CA GLU A 48 -6.37 -0.73 4.04
C GLU A 48 -6.80 -1.75 2.99
N ALA A 49 -6.06 -1.86 1.89
CA ALA A 49 -6.34 -2.86 0.86
C ALA A 49 -6.20 -4.30 1.37
N LEU A 50 -5.24 -4.55 2.25
CA LEU A 50 -5.00 -5.88 2.84
C LEU A 50 -6.02 -6.19 3.94
N ASP A 51 -6.28 -5.23 4.84
CA ASP A 51 -7.26 -5.37 5.93
C ASP A 51 -8.69 -5.59 5.39
N LYS A 52 -9.05 -4.89 4.30
CA LYS A 52 -10.37 -5.03 3.64
C LYS A 52 -10.43 -6.13 2.58
N GLY A 53 -9.30 -6.77 2.26
CA GLY A 53 -9.26 -7.80 1.21
C GLY A 53 -9.60 -7.29 -0.19
N ILE A 54 -9.20 -6.06 -0.54
CA ILE A 54 -9.51 -5.47 -1.85
C ILE A 54 -8.75 -6.22 -2.95
N GLU A 55 -9.51 -6.85 -3.84
CA GLU A 55 -8.94 -7.72 -4.89
C GLU A 55 -8.51 -6.99 -6.15
N PHE A 56 -9.01 -5.78 -6.43
CA PHE A 56 -8.75 -5.10 -7.70
C PHE A 56 -7.85 -3.87 -7.56
N GLY A 57 -7.17 -3.49 -8.66
CA GLY A 57 -6.36 -2.28 -8.76
C GLY A 57 -5.00 -2.35 -8.07
N VAL A 58 -4.27 -1.23 -8.11
CA VAL A 58 -2.96 -1.06 -7.48
C VAL A 58 -3.10 -0.28 -6.18
N TRP A 59 -2.53 -0.80 -5.10
CA TRP A 59 -2.65 -0.20 -3.76
C TRP A 59 -1.29 -0.14 -3.08
N GLY A 60 -0.89 1.05 -2.62
CA GLY A 60 0.42 1.32 -2.00
C GLY A 60 1.64 0.87 -2.82
N GLY A 61 1.46 0.73 -4.13
CA GLY A 61 2.47 0.21 -5.05
C GLY A 61 2.55 -1.31 -5.12
N MET A 62 1.49 -2.04 -4.77
CA MET A 62 1.37 -3.48 -5.00
C MET A 62 0.21 -3.78 -5.95
N THR A 63 0.48 -4.64 -6.92
CA THR A 63 -0.53 -5.24 -7.81
C THR A 63 -1.42 -6.21 -7.05
N GLU A 64 -2.58 -6.55 -7.61
CA GLU A 64 -3.48 -7.57 -7.07
C GLU A 64 -2.73 -8.88 -6.77
N ARG A 65 -1.94 -9.35 -7.74
CA ARG A 65 -1.22 -10.62 -7.63
C ARG A 65 -0.23 -10.62 -6.47
N GLU A 66 0.48 -9.52 -6.27
CA GLU A 66 1.43 -9.35 -5.16
C GLU A 66 0.71 -9.33 -3.80
N ARG A 67 -0.41 -8.61 -3.69
CA ARG A 67 -1.21 -8.58 -2.44
C ARG A 67 -1.75 -9.96 -2.10
N ARG A 68 -2.30 -10.68 -3.08
CA ARG A 68 -2.82 -12.04 -2.87
C ARG A 68 -1.71 -13.00 -2.42
N ALA A 69 -0.51 -12.88 -3.00
CA ALA A 69 0.65 -13.65 -2.56
C ALA A 69 1.06 -13.31 -1.12
N LEU A 70 0.99 -12.04 -0.72
CA LEU A 70 1.31 -11.58 0.63
C LEU A 70 0.32 -12.12 1.67
N LEU A 71 -0.99 -12.04 1.39
CA LEU A 71 -2.04 -12.58 2.26
C LEU A 71 -1.87 -14.09 2.47
N ARG A 72 -1.57 -14.85 1.41
CA ARG A 72 -1.30 -16.30 1.52
C ARG A 72 -0.05 -16.61 2.35
N ARG A 73 0.99 -15.79 2.28
CA ARG A 73 2.23 -15.98 3.06
C ARG A 73 2.07 -15.63 4.53
N ARG A 74 1.07 -14.80 4.88
CA ARG A 74 0.88 -14.27 6.24
C ARG A 74 -0.60 -14.31 6.66
N PRO A 75 -1.22 -15.50 6.77
CA PRO A 75 -2.63 -15.64 7.10
C PRO A 75 -2.98 -15.17 8.53
N GLY A 76 -1.99 -15.09 9.44
CA GLY A 76 -2.20 -14.69 10.83
C GLY A 76 -2.16 -13.19 11.12
N VAL A 77 -1.88 -12.34 10.12
CA VAL A 77 -1.78 -10.89 10.34
C VAL A 77 -3.17 -10.28 10.41
N ARG A 78 -3.51 -9.73 11.59
CA ARG A 78 -4.81 -9.07 11.85
C ARG A 78 -4.76 -7.54 11.78
N ASN A 79 -3.56 -6.96 11.77
CA ASN A 79 -3.36 -5.51 11.69
C ASN A 79 -2.23 -5.22 10.70
N TRP A 80 -2.59 -5.01 9.43
CA TRP A 80 -1.61 -4.74 8.39
C TRP A 80 -0.97 -3.37 8.52
N ARG A 81 -1.69 -2.36 9.05
CA ARG A 81 -1.14 -1.02 9.27
C ARG A 81 0.06 -1.06 10.21
N ALA A 82 -0.08 -1.67 11.39
CA ALA A 82 1.01 -1.75 12.37
C ALA A 82 2.23 -2.48 11.81
N LEU A 83 2.00 -3.59 11.10
CA LEU A 83 3.08 -4.39 10.49
C LEU A 83 3.83 -3.59 9.42
N LEU A 84 3.11 -2.87 8.56
CA LEU A 84 3.72 -2.11 7.46
C LEU A 84 4.39 -0.83 7.96
N GLU A 85 3.87 -0.19 9.01
CA GLU A 85 4.50 0.95 9.67
C GLU A 85 5.81 0.54 10.35
N ALA A 86 5.84 -0.60 11.04
CA ALA A 86 7.06 -1.15 11.63
C ALA A 86 8.12 -1.40 10.54
N ALA A 87 7.75 -2.07 9.45
CA ALA A 87 8.63 -2.30 8.30
C ALA A 87 9.13 -0.98 7.67
N ARG A 88 8.28 0.05 7.57
CA ARG A 88 8.69 1.38 7.08
C ARG A 88 9.74 2.00 8.00
N ARG A 89 9.55 1.95 9.33
CA ARG A 89 10.50 2.49 10.30
C ARG A 89 11.84 1.77 10.24
N GLU A 90 11.83 0.44 10.08
CA GLU A 90 13.05 -0.36 9.87
C GLU A 90 13.80 0.03 8.59
N SER A 91 13.09 0.32 7.49
CA SER A 91 13.71 0.77 6.23
C SER A 91 14.25 2.20 6.26
N VAL A 92 13.77 3.04 7.19
CA VAL A 92 14.14 4.48 7.31
C VAL A 92 15.19 4.69 8.41
N ARG A 93 15.86 3.63 8.88
CA ARG A 93 16.91 3.74 9.92
C ARG A 93 17.96 4.80 9.53
N PRO A 94 18.06 5.93 10.27
CA PRO A 94 18.97 7.02 9.93
C PRO A 94 20.45 6.68 10.15
N ASP A 95 20.75 5.55 10.80
CA ASP A 95 22.11 5.18 11.22
C ASP A 95 22.78 4.06 10.41
N GLY A 96 22.18 3.59 9.30
CA GLY A 96 22.87 2.64 8.39
C GLY A 96 23.27 1.28 8.97
N TYR A 97 22.91 0.93 10.21
CA TYR A 97 23.31 -0.33 10.83
C TYR A 97 22.29 -1.46 10.62
N ARG A 98 22.79 -2.59 10.12
CA ARG A 98 22.06 -3.85 9.86
C ARG A 98 21.96 -4.65 11.17
N VAL A 99 20.76 -5.07 11.55
CA VAL A 99 20.61 -6.17 12.53
C VAL A 99 20.86 -7.49 11.79
N GLY A 100 21.78 -8.28 12.33
CA GLY A 100 22.31 -9.52 11.74
C GLY A 100 21.34 -10.68 11.70
#